data_AF-H5SAN5-F1
#
_entry.id   AF-H5SAN5-F1
#
_cell.length_a   1.000
_cell.length_b   1.000
_cell.length_c   1.000
_cell.angle_alpha   90.00
_cell.angle_beta   90.00
_cell.angle_gamma   90.00
#
_symmetry.space_group_name_H-M   'P 1'
#
loop_
_entity.id
_entity.type
_entity.pdbx_description
1 polymer ?
#
loop_
_entity_poly.entity_id
_entity_poly.type
_entity_poly.pdbx_seq_one_letter_code
_entity_poly.pdbx_strand_id
1 'polypeptide(L)'
;MAMTLDTHKLVKRLQEAGFTEAQAETLIEAGVEMLETHLVTKHDLEALGHSLRAEIGAVRADLEKTRANLENKIEQAWADLEAKIDRTRVDLENKIEQTRTDLENKIEQTRADLEGKIERTQADLESKIDRTRVDLENKIEQTRTDLENKIEQTRADLEGKIERTQADLESKIDRTRVDLENKIEQTRTDLENKIDRLRIQLESRLEQLEYRMTIKLGSLMVVAVGVVATLVKLL
;
A
#
# COMPACT_ATOMS: atom_id res chain seq x y z
N MET A 1 -79.84 -19.62 -84.37
CA MET A 1 -81.13 -19.45 -85.06
C MET A 1 -80.78 -18.81 -86.39
N ALA A 2 -80.73 -19.59 -87.48
CA ALA A 2 -80.54 -19.00 -88.79
C ALA A 2 -81.85 -18.28 -89.12
N MET A 3 -81.80 -16.96 -89.21
CA MET A 3 -82.93 -16.17 -89.65
C MET A 3 -83.02 -16.36 -91.16
N THR A 4 -83.79 -17.35 -91.61
CA THR A 4 -83.96 -17.62 -93.04
C THR A 4 -84.77 -16.48 -93.63
N LEU A 5 -84.09 -15.55 -94.30
CA LEU A 5 -84.72 -14.46 -95.03
C LEU A 5 -85.33 -15.04 -96.33
N ASP A 6 -86.66 -15.03 -96.44
CA ASP A 6 -87.36 -15.46 -97.64
C ASP A 6 -87.30 -14.34 -98.69
N THR A 7 -86.20 -14.33 -99.46
CA THR A 7 -85.90 -13.32 -100.48
C THR A 7 -86.99 -13.26 -101.55
N HIS A 8 -87.57 -14.42 -101.91
CA HIS A 8 -88.64 -14.51 -102.90
C HIS A 8 -89.94 -13.82 -102.42
N LYS A 9 -90.33 -14.04 -101.16
CA LYS A 9 -91.49 -13.37 -100.56
C LYS A 9 -91.28 -11.86 -100.40
N LEU A 10 -90.05 -11.42 -100.17
CA LEU A 10 -89.70 -10.00 -100.06
C LEU A 10 -89.73 -9.28 -101.42
N VAL A 11 -89.20 -9.89 -102.48
CA VAL A 11 -89.28 -9.37 -103.86
C VAL A 11 -90.75 -9.18 -104.27
N LYS A 12 -91.61 -10.18 -104.00
CA LYS A 12 -93.05 -10.10 -104.32
C LYS A 12 -93.76 -8.96 -103.59
N ARG A 13 -93.41 -8.70 -102.32
CA ARG A 13 -93.96 -7.57 -101.54
C ARG A 13 -93.49 -6.21 -102.06
N LEU A 14 -92.25 -6.11 -102.54
CA LEU A 14 -91.74 -4.88 -103.16
C LEU A 14 -92.42 -4.60 -104.51
N GLN A 15 -92.70 -5.64 -105.30
CA GLN A 15 -93.50 -5.54 -106.53
C GLN A 15 -94.95 -5.08 -106.25
N GLU A 16 -95.59 -5.64 -105.21
CA GLU A 16 -96.92 -5.21 -104.75
C GLU A 16 -96.93 -3.75 -104.24
N ALA A 17 -95.79 -3.25 -103.76
CA ALA A 17 -95.58 -1.87 -103.35
C ALA A 17 -95.19 -0.91 -104.50
N GLY A 18 -95.14 -1.40 -105.74
CA GLY A 18 -94.92 -0.58 -106.95
C GLY A 18 -93.48 -0.50 -107.46
N PHE A 19 -92.56 -1.31 -106.93
CA PHE A 19 -91.21 -1.45 -107.50
C PHE A 19 -91.25 -2.37 -108.73
N THR A 20 -90.45 -2.06 -109.76
CA THR A 20 -90.23 -3.00 -110.87
C THR A 20 -89.47 -4.24 -110.37
N GLU A 21 -89.59 -5.37 -111.06
CA GLU A 21 -88.90 -6.62 -110.71
C GLU A 21 -87.38 -6.40 -110.54
N ALA A 22 -86.75 -5.74 -111.51
CA ALA A 22 -85.34 -5.40 -111.46
C ALA A 22 -84.98 -4.50 -110.25
N GLN A 23 -85.82 -3.51 -109.90
CA GLN A 23 -85.58 -2.66 -108.74
C GLN A 23 -85.74 -3.43 -107.42
N ALA A 24 -86.72 -4.34 -107.33
CA ALA A 24 -86.95 -5.17 -106.15
C ALA A 24 -85.82 -6.18 -105.92
N GLU A 25 -85.30 -6.79 -106.98
CA GLU A 25 -84.16 -7.71 -106.92
C GLU A 25 -82.88 -6.98 -106.47
N THR A 26 -82.52 -5.85 -107.09
CA THR A 26 -81.31 -5.10 -106.70
C THR A 26 -81.37 -4.59 -105.25
N LEU A 27 -82.55 -4.17 -104.76
CA LEU A 27 -82.71 -3.73 -103.37
C LEU A 27 -82.57 -4.87 -102.36
N ILE A 28 -83.11 -6.06 -102.68
CA ILE A 28 -82.96 -7.24 -101.84
C ILE A 28 -81.55 -7.79 -101.91
N GLU A 29 -80.90 -7.79 -103.08
CA GLU A 29 -79.49 -8.16 -103.23
C GLU A 29 -78.58 -7.22 -102.44
N ALA A 30 -78.71 -5.90 -102.57
CA ALA A 30 -77.92 -4.94 -101.79
C ALA A 30 -78.22 -5.04 -100.29
N GLY A 31 -79.47 -5.31 -99.91
CA GLY A 31 -79.86 -5.51 -98.51
C GLY A 31 -79.31 -6.81 -97.91
N VAL A 32 -79.32 -7.91 -98.67
CA VAL A 32 -78.73 -9.20 -98.29
C VAL A 32 -77.20 -9.07 -98.22
N GLU A 33 -76.58 -8.43 -99.21
CA GLU A 33 -75.14 -8.17 -99.23
C GLU A 33 -74.71 -7.32 -98.03
N MET A 34 -75.47 -6.27 -97.67
CA MET A 34 -75.20 -5.47 -96.47
C MET A 34 -75.36 -6.30 -95.18
N LEU A 35 -76.38 -7.16 -95.10
CA LEU A 35 -76.59 -8.07 -93.95
C LEU A 35 -75.51 -9.15 -93.85
N GLU A 36 -74.96 -9.61 -94.97
CA GLU A 36 -73.90 -10.64 -95.00
C GLU A 36 -72.50 -10.06 -94.76
N THR A 37 -72.23 -8.82 -95.20
CA THR A 37 -70.90 -8.22 -95.13
C THR A 37 -70.62 -7.43 -93.85
N HIS A 38 -71.65 -6.94 -93.15
CA HIS A 38 -71.48 -6.02 -92.00
C HIS A 38 -72.04 -6.55 -90.67
N LEU A 39 -72.70 -7.71 -90.64
CA LEU A 39 -73.20 -8.30 -89.40
C LEU A 39 -72.32 -9.45 -88.91
N VAL A 40 -72.13 -9.49 -87.59
CA VAL A 40 -71.52 -10.64 -86.91
C VAL A 40 -72.45 -11.85 -87.06
N THR A 41 -71.91 -12.95 -87.57
CA THR A 41 -72.66 -14.20 -87.74
C THR A 41 -72.64 -15.04 -86.47
N LYS A 42 -73.51 -16.07 -86.41
CA LYS A 42 -73.45 -17.08 -85.34
C LYS A 42 -72.09 -17.78 -85.29
N HIS A 43 -71.48 -18.00 -86.45
CA HIS A 43 -70.17 -18.64 -86.55
C HIS A 43 -69.08 -17.77 -85.94
N ASP A 44 -69.10 -16.45 -86.18
CA ASP A 44 -68.15 -15.50 -85.58
C ASP A 44 -68.27 -15.45 -84.06
N LEU A 45 -69.50 -15.49 -83.52
CA LEU A 45 -69.72 -15.58 -82.08
C LEU A 45 -69.25 -16.90 -81.48
N GLU A 46 -69.43 -18.02 -82.19
CA GLU A 46 -68.92 -19.32 -81.78
C GLU A 46 -67.39 -19.35 -81.81
N ALA A 47 -66.76 -18.81 -82.86
CA ALA A 47 -65.31 -18.68 -82.98
C ALA A 47 -64.72 -17.79 -81.87
N LEU A 48 -65.33 -16.62 -81.62
CA LEU A 48 -64.95 -15.74 -80.50
C LEU A 48 -65.14 -16.44 -79.15
N GLY A 49 -66.25 -17.16 -78.96
CA GLY A 49 -66.52 -17.94 -77.75
C GLY A 49 -65.51 -19.08 -77.54
N HIS A 50 -65.06 -19.73 -78.61
CA HIS A 50 -63.98 -20.71 -78.56
C HIS A 50 -62.63 -20.06 -78.23
N SER A 51 -62.29 -18.92 -78.86
CA SER A 51 -61.06 -18.16 -78.56
C SER A 51 -61.02 -17.73 -77.09
N LEU A 52 -62.09 -17.12 -76.59
CA LEU A 52 -62.18 -16.68 -75.19
C LEU A 52 -62.04 -17.86 -74.21
N ARG A 53 -62.64 -19.02 -74.49
CA ARG A 53 -62.45 -20.21 -73.64
C ARG A 53 -61.00 -20.70 -73.66
N ALA A 54 -60.34 -20.67 -74.81
CA ALA A 54 -58.94 -21.04 -74.94
C ALA A 54 -58.04 -20.07 -74.15
N GLU A 55 -58.26 -18.77 -74.29
CA GLU A 55 -57.52 -17.73 -73.56
C GLU A 55 -57.75 -17.81 -72.03
N ILE A 56 -58.99 -18.00 -71.58
CA ILE A 56 -59.31 -18.23 -70.15
C ILE A 56 -58.61 -19.50 -69.65
N GLY A 57 -58.58 -20.56 -70.46
CA GLY A 57 -57.85 -21.79 -70.14
C GLY A 57 -56.35 -21.55 -69.98
N ALA A 58 -55.75 -20.79 -70.90
CA ALA A 58 -54.33 -20.42 -70.85
C ALA A 58 -54.01 -19.57 -69.62
N VAL A 59 -54.81 -18.54 -69.34
CA VAL A 59 -54.64 -17.68 -68.15
C VAL A 59 -54.76 -18.49 -66.85
N ARG A 60 -55.70 -19.44 -66.77
CA ARG A 60 -55.83 -20.32 -65.61
C ARG A 60 -54.59 -21.21 -65.44
N ALA A 61 -54.08 -21.79 -66.52
CA ALA A 61 -52.88 -22.61 -66.49
C ALA A 61 -51.65 -21.80 -66.04
N ASP A 62 -51.49 -20.58 -66.54
CA ASP A 62 -50.41 -19.67 -66.14
C ASP A 62 -50.54 -19.22 -64.68
N LEU A 63 -51.77 -19.00 -64.20
CA LEU A 63 -52.03 -18.67 -62.80
C LEU A 63 -51.68 -19.83 -61.88
N GLU A 64 -52.09 -21.06 -62.21
CA GLU A 64 -51.73 -22.26 -61.44
C GLU A 64 -50.21 -22.48 -61.43
N LYS A 65 -49.54 -22.29 -62.57
CA LYS A 65 -48.08 -22.35 -62.64
C LYS A 65 -47.42 -21.28 -61.78
N THR A 66 -47.94 -20.06 -61.81
CA THR A 66 -47.42 -18.96 -60.99
C THR A 66 -47.62 -19.23 -59.51
N ARG A 67 -48.79 -19.74 -59.12
CA ARG A 67 -49.11 -20.14 -57.75
C ARG A 67 -48.16 -21.22 -57.25
N ALA A 68 -48.00 -22.31 -58.00
CA ALA A 68 -47.09 -23.39 -57.63
C ALA A 68 -45.64 -22.89 -57.50
N ASN A 69 -45.20 -22.00 -58.40
CA ASN A 69 -43.88 -21.37 -58.30
C ASN A 69 -43.71 -20.50 -57.05
N LEU A 70 -44.76 -19.76 -56.65
CA LEU A 70 -44.73 -18.95 -55.43
C LEU A 70 -44.74 -19.81 -54.18
N GLU A 71 -45.56 -20.87 -54.13
CA GLU A 71 -45.59 -21.85 -53.04
C GLU A 71 -44.20 -22.46 -52.83
N ASN A 72 -43.56 -22.94 -53.90
CA ASN A 72 -42.19 -23.47 -53.86
C ASN A 72 -41.16 -22.43 -53.38
N LYS A 73 -41.26 -21.18 -53.85
CA LYS A 73 -40.34 -20.10 -53.41
C LYS A 73 -40.52 -19.75 -51.93
N ILE A 74 -41.75 -19.79 -51.43
CA ILE A 74 -42.06 -19.55 -50.03
C ILE A 74 -41.49 -20.68 -49.17
N GLU A 75 -41.70 -21.94 -49.56
CA GLU A 75 -41.12 -23.09 -48.85
C GLU A 75 -39.58 -23.04 -48.80
N GLN A 76 -38.94 -22.73 -49.94
CA GLN A 76 -37.49 -22.54 -49.99
C GLN A 76 -37.01 -21.40 -49.09
N ALA A 77 -37.70 -20.26 -49.10
CA ALA A 77 -37.36 -19.13 -48.25
C ALA A 77 -37.49 -19.45 -46.76
N TRP A 78 -38.49 -20.24 -46.37
CA TRP A 78 -38.66 -20.72 -44.99
C TRP A 78 -37.53 -21.67 -44.59
N ALA A 79 -37.21 -22.66 -45.42
CA ALA A 79 -36.11 -23.59 -45.14
C ALA A 79 -34.76 -22.87 -45.03
N ASP A 80 -34.50 -21.89 -45.90
CA ASP A 80 -33.28 -21.07 -45.84
C ASP A 80 -33.21 -20.21 -44.58
N LEU A 81 -34.35 -19.66 -44.14
CA LEU A 81 -34.43 -18.86 -42.92
C LEU A 81 -34.19 -19.73 -41.68
N GLU A 82 -34.82 -20.90 -41.60
CA GLU A 82 -34.63 -21.87 -40.52
C GLU A 82 -33.15 -22.30 -40.43
N ALA A 83 -32.54 -22.66 -41.55
CA ALA A 83 -31.13 -23.03 -41.60
C ALA A 83 -30.21 -21.86 -41.16
N LYS A 84 -30.55 -20.61 -41.49
CA LYS A 84 -29.79 -19.43 -41.02
C LYS A 84 -29.94 -19.21 -39.51
N ILE A 85 -31.14 -19.40 -38.97
CA ILE A 85 -31.40 -19.29 -37.53
C ILE A 85 -30.60 -20.35 -36.78
N ASP A 86 -30.62 -21.61 -37.23
CA ASP A 86 -29.88 -22.70 -36.60
C ASP A 86 -28.36 -22.46 -36.62
N ARG A 87 -27.81 -22.05 -37.78
CA ARG A 87 -26.39 -21.69 -37.88
C ARG A 87 -26.03 -20.56 -36.92
N THR A 88 -26.85 -19.52 -36.87
CA THR A 88 -26.62 -18.37 -35.98
C THR A 88 -26.66 -18.80 -34.52
N ARG A 89 -27.57 -19.70 -34.15
CA ARG A 89 -27.68 -20.24 -32.80
C ARG A 89 -26.43 -21.02 -32.41
N VAL A 90 -25.98 -21.94 -33.26
CA VAL A 90 -24.76 -22.73 -33.03
C VAL A 90 -23.53 -21.81 -32.91
N ASP A 91 -23.41 -20.80 -33.78
CA ASP A 91 -22.31 -19.83 -33.73
C ASP A 91 -22.31 -19.02 -32.43
N LEU A 92 -23.49 -18.63 -31.92
CA LEU A 92 -23.61 -17.94 -30.65
C LEU A 92 -23.28 -18.85 -29.46
N GLU A 93 -23.75 -20.09 -29.46
CA GLU A 93 -23.42 -21.08 -28.43
C GLU A 93 -21.90 -21.31 -28.36
N ASN A 94 -21.24 -21.47 -29.50
CA ASN A 94 -19.78 -21.61 -29.57
C ASN A 94 -19.04 -20.36 -29.07
N LYS A 95 -19.49 -19.16 -29.42
CA LYS A 95 -18.88 -17.91 -28.94
C LYS A 95 -19.04 -17.73 -27.44
N ILE A 96 -20.19 -18.12 -26.89
CA ILE A 96 -20.44 -18.09 -25.44
C ILE A 96 -19.48 -19.04 -24.73
N GLU A 97 -19.35 -20.28 -25.22
CA GLU A 97 -18.45 -21.27 -24.61
C GLU A 97 -16.99 -20.82 -24.68
N GLN A 98 -16.54 -20.32 -25.83
CA GLN A 98 -15.19 -19.77 -25.98
C GLN A 98 -14.94 -18.60 -25.01
N THR A 99 -15.89 -17.68 -24.88
CA THR A 99 -15.79 -16.55 -23.95
C THR A 99 -15.71 -17.04 -22.50
N ARG A 100 -16.48 -18.09 -22.17
CA ARG A 100 -16.45 -18.69 -20.83
C ARG A 100 -15.09 -19.31 -20.52
N THR A 101 -14.54 -20.12 -21.43
CA THR A 101 -13.19 -20.71 -21.27
C THR A 101 -12.12 -19.62 -21.13
N ASP A 102 -12.19 -18.56 -21.95
CA ASP A 102 -11.23 -17.45 -21.87
C ASP A 102 -11.31 -16.71 -20.51
N LEU A 103 -12.51 -16.55 -19.96
CA LEU A 103 -12.71 -15.94 -18.65
C LEU A 103 -12.20 -16.85 -17.52
N GLU A 104 -12.47 -18.15 -17.58
CA GLU A 104 -11.97 -19.14 -16.61
C GLU A 104 -10.43 -19.13 -16.58
N ASN A 105 -9.78 -19.17 -17.74
CA ASN A 105 -8.32 -19.07 -17.87
C ASN A 105 -7.77 -17.76 -17.29
N LYS A 106 -8.41 -16.61 -17.57
CA LYS A 106 -7.99 -15.31 -17.01
C LYS A 106 -8.13 -15.27 -15.49
N ILE A 107 -9.17 -15.89 -14.94
CA ILE A 107 -9.36 -15.98 -13.49
C ILE A 107 -8.25 -16.82 -12.86
N GLU A 108 -7.92 -17.97 -13.44
CA GLU A 108 -6.83 -18.83 -12.96
C GLU A 108 -5.48 -18.13 -13.01
N GLN A 109 -5.15 -17.47 -14.13
CA GLN A 109 -3.93 -16.69 -14.26
C GLN A 109 -3.86 -15.57 -13.21
N THR A 110 -4.96 -14.84 -13.00
CA THR A 110 -5.03 -13.78 -11.99
C THR A 110 -4.82 -14.32 -10.58
N ARG A 111 -5.37 -15.50 -10.27
CA ARG A 111 -5.17 -16.16 -8.97
C ARG A 111 -3.71 -16.55 -8.75
N ALA A 112 -3.08 -17.19 -9.73
CA ALA A 112 -1.67 -17.57 -9.66
C ALA A 112 -0.75 -16.34 -9.48
N ASP A 113 -1.04 -15.25 -10.21
CA ASP A 113 -0.28 -14.00 -10.08
C ASP A 113 -0.42 -13.37 -8.68
N LEU A 114 -1.61 -13.42 -8.09
CA LEU A 114 -1.88 -12.93 -6.74
C LEU A 114 -1.19 -13.81 -5.67
N GLU A 115 -1.26 -15.13 -5.81
CA GLU A 115 -0.58 -16.08 -4.93
C GLU A 115 0.94 -15.83 -4.93
N GLY A 116 1.56 -15.71 -6.11
CA GLY A 116 2.97 -15.39 -6.21
C GLY A 116 3.33 -14.00 -5.65
N LYS A 117 2.43 -13.01 -5.71
CA LYS A 117 2.64 -11.71 -5.04
C LYS A 117 2.59 -11.81 -3.52
N ILE A 118 1.69 -12.65 -2.99
CA ILE A 118 1.56 -12.91 -1.55
C ILE A 118 2.84 -13.59 -1.03
N GLU A 119 3.30 -14.65 -1.68
CA GLU A 119 4.51 -15.37 -1.30
C GLU A 119 5.75 -14.46 -1.29
N ARG A 120 5.92 -13.65 -2.34
CA ARG A 120 7.02 -12.66 -2.41
C ARG A 120 6.94 -11.64 -1.27
N THR A 121 5.75 -11.14 -0.97
CA THR A 121 5.54 -10.19 0.13
C THR A 121 5.86 -10.81 1.49
N GLN A 122 5.47 -12.07 1.70
CA GLN A 122 5.79 -12.80 2.93
C GLN A 122 7.30 -13.00 3.10
N ALA A 123 8.00 -13.44 2.04
CA ALA A 123 9.45 -13.61 2.07
C ALA A 123 10.19 -12.30 2.34
N ASP A 124 9.75 -11.19 1.73
CA ASP A 124 10.32 -9.86 1.97
C ASP A 124 10.12 -9.37 3.41
N LEU A 125 8.94 -9.65 4.00
CA LEU A 125 8.64 -9.31 5.39
C LEU A 125 9.50 -10.14 6.35
N GLU A 126 9.61 -11.45 6.15
CA GLU A 126 10.46 -12.33 6.97
C GLU A 126 11.91 -11.83 6.95
N SER A 127 12.43 -11.54 5.76
CA SER A 127 13.80 -11.01 5.60
C SER A 127 14.00 -9.66 6.29
N LYS A 128 12.99 -8.78 6.32
CA LYS A 128 13.05 -7.51 7.06
C LYS A 128 13.03 -7.73 8.58
N ILE A 129 12.26 -8.70 9.06
CA ILE A 129 12.20 -9.07 10.48
C ILE A 129 13.57 -9.60 10.92
N ASP A 130 14.16 -10.52 10.16
CA ASP A 130 15.48 -11.08 10.46
C ASP A 130 16.57 -10.01 10.50
N ARG A 131 16.62 -9.12 9.51
CA ARG A 131 17.57 -7.99 9.50
C ARG A 131 17.39 -7.10 10.72
N THR A 132 16.15 -6.75 11.06
CA THR A 132 15.85 -5.91 12.22
C THR A 132 16.29 -6.58 13.52
N ARG A 133 16.09 -7.90 13.62
CA ARG A 133 16.52 -8.69 14.79
C ARG A 133 18.04 -8.67 14.95
N VAL A 134 18.78 -8.93 13.87
CA VAL A 134 20.25 -8.90 13.89
C VAL A 134 20.77 -7.50 14.24
N ASP A 135 20.17 -6.44 13.69
CA ASP A 135 20.55 -5.06 14.01
C ASP A 135 20.31 -4.71 15.49
N LEU A 136 19.22 -5.22 16.08
CA LEU A 136 18.94 -5.04 17.51
C LEU A 136 19.90 -5.83 18.39
N GLU A 137 20.21 -7.08 18.03
CA GLU A 137 21.20 -7.91 18.73
C GLU A 137 22.58 -7.22 18.75
N ASN A 138 23.03 -6.68 17.61
CA ASN A 138 24.28 -5.92 17.51
C ASN A 138 24.28 -4.65 18.36
N LYS A 139 23.16 -3.89 18.39
CA LYS A 139 23.04 -2.68 19.23
C LYS A 139 23.07 -3.01 20.73
N ILE A 140 22.45 -4.12 21.12
CA ILE A 140 22.47 -4.60 22.50
C ILE A 140 23.91 -4.95 22.89
N GLU A 141 24.63 -5.69 22.06
CA GLU A 141 26.02 -6.06 22.32
C GLU A 141 26.93 -4.83 22.42
N GLN A 142 26.81 -3.88 21.49
CA GLN A 142 27.57 -2.62 21.56
C GLN A 142 27.28 -1.85 22.85
N THR A 143 26.01 -1.72 23.23
CA THR A 143 25.61 -1.04 24.47
C THR A 143 26.21 -1.73 25.70
N ARG A 144 26.25 -3.07 25.69
CA ARG A 144 26.86 -3.85 26.76
C ARG A 144 28.36 -3.58 26.86
N THR A 145 29.10 -3.64 25.76
CA THR A 145 30.53 -3.32 25.72
C THR A 145 30.80 -1.90 26.22
N ASP A 146 30.01 -0.92 25.78
CA ASP A 146 30.16 0.48 26.21
C ASP A 146 29.94 0.64 27.72
N LEU A 147 28.96 -0.07 28.29
CA LEU A 147 28.71 -0.08 29.73
C LEU A 147 29.84 -0.76 30.52
N GLU A 148 30.35 -1.89 30.03
CA GLU A 148 31.50 -2.60 30.63
C GLU A 148 32.73 -1.68 30.69
N ASN A 149 33.06 -1.02 29.58
CA ASN A 149 34.17 -0.05 29.51
C ASN A 149 33.96 1.13 30.48
N LYS A 150 32.74 1.66 30.58
CA LYS A 150 32.43 2.78 31.48
C LYS A 150 32.55 2.38 32.96
N ILE A 151 32.17 1.15 33.29
CA ILE A 151 32.34 0.59 34.64
C ILE A 151 33.83 0.45 34.96
N GLU A 152 34.63 -0.08 34.04
CA GLU A 152 36.08 -0.22 34.21
C GLU A 152 36.76 1.14 34.42
N GLN A 153 36.46 2.13 33.58
CA GLN A 153 36.98 3.49 33.75
C GLN A 153 36.59 4.08 35.11
N THR A 154 35.33 3.90 35.52
CA THR A 154 34.86 4.40 36.83
C THR A 154 35.61 3.74 37.98
N ARG A 155 35.91 2.44 37.88
CA ARG A 155 36.70 1.72 38.89
C ARG A 155 38.12 2.26 38.97
N ALA A 156 38.80 2.42 37.83
CA ALA A 156 40.15 2.98 37.77
C ALA A 156 40.21 4.41 38.36
N ASP A 157 39.22 5.25 38.03
CA ASP A 157 39.13 6.61 38.57
C ASP A 157 38.95 6.63 40.09
N LEU A 158 38.15 5.70 40.63
CA LEU A 158 37.93 5.55 42.08
C LEU A 158 39.19 5.02 42.78
N GLU A 159 39.86 4.04 42.21
CA GLU A 159 41.13 3.50 42.73
C GLU A 159 42.18 4.62 42.82
N GLY A 160 42.37 5.40 41.76
CA GLY A 160 43.29 6.54 41.78
C GLY A 160 42.90 7.64 42.77
N LYS A 161 41.61 7.83 43.07
CA LYS A 161 41.16 8.75 44.15
C LYS A 161 41.49 8.21 45.54
N ILE A 162 41.35 6.90 45.74
CA ILE A 162 41.68 6.24 47.00
C ILE A 162 43.19 6.36 47.26
N GLU A 163 44.03 6.04 46.28
CA GLU A 163 45.49 6.14 46.39
C GLU A 163 45.94 7.57 46.74
N ARG A 164 45.40 8.58 46.04
CA ARG A 164 45.69 10.00 46.35
C ARG A 164 45.28 10.37 47.77
N THR A 165 44.10 9.92 48.21
CA THR A 165 43.62 10.20 49.56
C THR A 165 44.51 9.54 50.61
N GLN A 166 44.97 8.30 50.38
CA GLN A 166 45.90 7.61 51.26
C GLN A 166 47.24 8.36 51.35
N ALA A 167 47.82 8.77 50.22
CA ALA A 167 49.06 9.54 50.19
C ALA A 167 48.94 10.89 50.93
N ASP A 168 47.83 11.60 50.74
CA ASP A 168 47.55 12.86 51.43
C ASP A 168 47.43 12.67 52.95
N LEU A 169 46.80 11.58 53.38
CA LEU A 169 46.68 11.24 54.81
C LEU A 169 48.04 10.88 55.40
N GLU A 170 48.85 10.08 54.72
CA GLU A 170 50.21 9.74 55.15
C GLU A 170 51.06 11.01 55.34
N SER A 171 51.04 11.92 54.36
CA SER A 171 51.77 13.19 54.46
C SER A 171 51.28 14.07 55.61
N LYS A 172 49.98 14.09 55.91
CA LYS A 172 49.43 14.80 57.07
C LYS A 172 49.88 14.18 58.39
N ILE A 173 49.95 12.85 58.48
CA ILE A 173 50.43 12.13 59.66
C ILE A 173 51.90 12.47 59.90
N ASP A 174 52.75 12.41 58.86
CA ASP A 174 54.17 12.75 58.95
C ASP A 174 54.39 14.19 59.42
N ARG A 175 53.67 15.16 58.84
CA ARG A 175 53.74 16.56 59.27
C ARG A 175 53.34 16.72 60.74
N THR A 176 52.24 16.08 61.14
CA THR A 176 51.77 16.14 62.53
C THR A 176 52.80 15.55 63.49
N ARG A 177 53.47 14.46 63.09
CA ARG A 177 54.54 13.84 63.87
C ARG A 177 55.73 14.79 64.05
N VAL A 178 56.22 15.39 62.97
CA VAL A 178 57.32 16.37 63.01
C VAL A 178 56.95 17.59 63.89
N ASP A 179 55.74 18.11 63.75
CA ASP A 179 55.27 19.23 64.58
C ASP A 179 55.22 18.88 66.07
N LEU A 180 54.83 17.64 66.41
CA LEU A 180 54.84 17.15 67.79
C LEU A 180 56.27 16.96 68.31
N GLU A 181 57.17 16.39 67.52
CA GLU A 181 58.60 16.24 67.87
C GLU A 181 59.24 17.60 68.17
N ASN A 182 58.99 18.60 67.31
CA ASN A 182 59.47 19.98 67.52
C ASN A 182 58.91 20.61 68.81
N LYS A 183 57.61 20.44 69.09
CA LYS A 183 57.00 20.95 70.34
C LYS A 183 57.57 20.29 71.59
N ILE A 184 57.85 18.99 71.54
CA ILE A 184 58.48 18.25 72.64
C ILE A 184 59.89 18.79 72.89
N GLU A 185 60.70 18.97 71.84
CA GLU A 185 62.06 19.49 71.96
C GLU A 185 62.06 20.91 72.53
N GLN A 186 61.18 21.78 72.03
CA GLN A 186 61.05 23.13 72.56
C GLN A 186 60.63 23.15 74.04
N THR A 187 59.67 22.30 74.42
CA THR A 187 59.26 22.14 75.83
C THR A 187 60.44 21.67 76.69
N ARG A 188 61.26 20.75 76.18
CA ARG A 188 62.45 20.25 76.87
C ARG A 188 63.48 21.37 77.07
N THR A 189 63.81 22.13 76.03
CA THR A 189 64.72 23.29 76.13
C THR A 189 64.21 24.33 77.14
N ASP A 190 62.91 24.62 77.13
CA ASP A 190 62.30 25.57 78.08
C ASP A 190 62.43 25.09 79.53
N LEU A 191 62.26 23.78 79.77
CA LEU A 191 62.46 23.16 81.09
C LEU A 191 63.92 23.21 81.53
N GLU A 192 64.87 22.88 80.66
CA GLU A 192 66.31 22.96 80.93
C GLU A 192 66.70 24.39 81.33
N ASN A 193 66.29 25.39 80.55
CA ASN A 193 66.50 26.80 80.85
C ASN A 193 65.88 27.25 82.18
N LYS A 194 64.74 26.67 82.58
CA LYS A 194 64.10 26.96 83.87
C LYS A 194 64.87 26.33 85.03
N ILE A 195 65.37 25.11 84.85
CA ILE A 195 66.21 24.42 85.84
C ILE A 195 67.51 25.18 86.07
N ASP A 196 68.19 25.62 85.00
CA ASP A 196 69.44 26.38 85.12
C ASP A 196 69.24 27.71 85.84
N ARG A 197 68.15 28.42 85.53
CA ARG A 197 67.76 29.62 86.29
C ARG A 197 67.54 29.34 87.77
N LEU A 198 66.85 28.24 88.10
CA LEU A 198 66.64 27.84 89.50
C LEU A 198 67.95 27.49 90.21
N ARG A 199 68.90 26.83 89.51
CA ARG A 199 70.23 26.51 90.05
C ARG A 199 71.01 27.78 90.38
N ILE A 200 71.10 28.73 89.45
CA ILE A 200 71.79 30.03 89.67
C ILE A 200 71.14 30.78 90.84
N GLN A 201 69.81 30.81 90.92
CA GLN A 201 69.10 31.44 92.03
C GLN A 201 69.41 30.76 93.37
N LEU A 202 69.55 29.43 93.39
CA LEU A 202 69.89 28.68 94.59
C LEU A 202 71.34 28.94 95.03
N GLU A 203 72.29 28.91 94.10
CA GLU A 203 73.70 29.24 94.35
C GLU A 203 73.84 30.65 94.94
N SER A 204 73.21 31.65 94.32
CA SER A 204 73.23 33.02 94.84
C SER A 204 72.63 33.13 96.25
N ARG A 205 71.56 32.39 96.55
CA ARG A 205 70.98 32.35 97.91
C ARG A 205 71.92 31.68 98.92
N LEU A 206 72.63 30.63 98.52
CA LEU A 206 73.62 29.96 99.37
C LEU A 206 74.82 30.86 99.66
N GLU A 207 75.36 31.55 98.64
CA GLU A 207 76.44 32.54 98.82
C GLU A 207 76.01 33.66 99.76
N GLN A 208 74.79 34.19 99.59
CA GLN A 208 74.24 35.20 100.51
C GLN A 208 74.11 34.68 101.93
N LEU A 209 73.72 33.42 102.11
CA LEU A 209 73.61 32.77 103.42
C LEU A 209 75.00 32.61 104.06
N GLU A 210 75.98 32.14 103.30
CA GLU A 210 77.37 32.00 103.73
C GLU A 210 77.98 33.35 104.12
N TYR A 211 77.81 34.38 103.30
CA TYR A 211 78.25 35.74 103.60
C TYR A 211 77.62 36.27 104.91
N ARG A 212 76.30 36.07 105.08
CA ARG A 212 75.60 36.45 106.32
C ARG A 212 76.11 35.67 107.54
N MET A 213 76.42 34.39 107.39
CA MET A 213 76.99 33.57 108.46
C MET A 213 78.40 34.02 108.82
N THR A 214 79.26 34.27 107.83
CA THR A 214 80.62 34.79 108.03
C THR A 214 80.62 36.12 108.76
N ILE A 215 79.73 37.06 108.38
CA ILE A 215 79.56 38.33 109.10
C ILE A 215 79.11 38.08 110.54
N LYS A 216 78.07 37.25 110.75
CA LYS A 216 77.55 36.97 112.10
C LYS A 216 78.62 36.32 112.99
N LEU A 217 79.29 35.28 112.51
CA LEU A 217 80.36 34.60 113.24
C LEU A 217 81.56 35.52 113.51
N GLY A 218 81.97 36.31 112.52
CA GLY A 218 83.04 37.31 112.69
C GLY A 218 82.69 38.35 113.75
N SER A 219 81.46 38.91 113.71
CA SER A 219 80.98 39.83 114.74
C SER A 219 80.93 39.20 116.13
N LEU A 220 80.53 37.93 116.22
CA LEU A 220 80.45 37.18 117.47
C LEU A 220 81.86 36.91 118.04
N MET A 221 82.84 36.61 117.19
CA MET A 221 84.25 36.47 117.59
C MET A 221 84.85 37.79 118.09
N VAL A 222 84.57 38.92 117.44
CA VAL A 222 85.02 40.24 117.93
C VAL A 222 84.46 40.53 119.33
N VAL A 223 83.18 40.23 119.55
CA VAL A 223 82.56 40.33 120.88
C VAL A 223 83.23 39.38 121.88
N ALA A 224 83.42 38.10 121.52
CA ALA A 224 84.04 37.11 122.40
C ALA A 224 85.49 37.47 122.77
N VAL A 225 86.31 37.90 121.80
CA VAL A 225 87.68 38.37 122.04
C VAL A 225 87.69 39.63 122.90
N GLY A 226 86.77 40.58 122.65
CA GLY A 226 86.58 41.75 123.49
C GLY A 226 86.28 41.39 124.95
N VAL A 227 85.38 40.43 125.18
CA VAL A 227 85.05 39.90 126.51
C VAL A 227 86.27 39.25 127.18
N VAL A 228 87.01 38.39 126.47
CA VAL A 228 88.24 37.74 127.00
C VAL A 228 89.32 38.78 127.33
N ALA A 229 89.53 39.78 126.46
CA ALA A 229 90.52 40.84 126.71
C ALA A 229 90.17 41.69 127.94
N THR A 230 88.88 41.95 128.17
CA THR A 230 88.43 42.62 129.40
C THR A 230 88.62 41.74 130.64
N LEU A 231 88.39 40.43 130.54
CA LEU A 231 88.62 39.46 131.62
C LEU A 231 90.12 39.32 131.97
N VAL A 232 91.02 39.26 130.98
CA VAL A 232 92.48 39.16 131.20
C VAL A 232 93.05 40.43 131.84
N LYS A 233 92.50 41.62 131.55
CA LYS A 233 92.86 42.86 132.26
C LYS A 233 92.37 42.91 133.71
N LEU A 234 91.43 42.04 134.10
CA LEU A 234 90.83 41.97 135.43
C LEU A 234 91.44 40.88 136.33
N LEU A 235 92.35 40.06 135.79
CA LEU A 235 93.16 39.07 136.52
C LEU A 235 94.59 39.60 136.72
#